data_AF-A0A9N9T004-F1
#
_entry.id   AF-A0A9N9T004-F1
#
_cell.length_a   1.000
_cell.length_b   1.000
_cell.length_c   1.000
_cell.angle_alpha   90.00
_cell.angle_beta   90.00
_cell.angle_gamma   90.00
#
_symmetry.space_group_name_H-M   'P 1'
#
loop_
_entity.id
_entity.type
_entity.pdbx_description
1 polymer ?
#
loop_
_entity_poly.entity_id
_entity_poly.type
_entity_poly.pdbx_seq_one_letter_code
_entity_poly.pdbx_strand_id
1 'polypeptide(L)'
;MDYGKKSPTRGTPSVYSHTTSRSNANLHRSSRSLKSLKIPWYQKPLVQDAIFLDVQRASLIAAIFSLLLSIFTIITACFDLYCYAMAAPGSTHYGYYVISFQFVYVGSRHVRNTLVMFAGFSILLSMAVFVTSIMLINALRKEYEKRMQPWIYTFAAFTIFRFLAFLFFSIVNDMIFAYNIIMCLLWIIFLVLSAYGWVLVYSLYIELSELTRLEDLAHLRMGTMQSLNTSTAPSLAGSRPTTPHSTVSTMPV
;
A
#
# COMPACT_ATOMS: atom_id res chain seq x y z
N MET A 1 -32.37 -21.72 -69.68
CA MET A 1 -31.95 -23.10 -69.36
C MET A 1 -30.74 -23.39 -70.23
N ASP A 2 -29.53 -23.67 -69.76
CA ASP A 2 -28.93 -23.65 -68.43
C ASP A 2 -27.41 -23.55 -68.69
N TYR A 3 -26.74 -22.59 -68.04
CA TYR A 3 -25.27 -22.46 -68.14
C TYR A 3 -24.64 -23.50 -67.21
N GLY A 4 -23.75 -24.33 -67.75
CA GLY A 4 -23.10 -25.43 -67.04
C GLY A 4 -22.37 -24.99 -65.76
N LYS A 5 -22.87 -25.48 -64.61
CA LYS A 5 -22.21 -25.35 -63.30
C LYS A 5 -20.95 -26.22 -63.27
N LYS A 6 -19.78 -25.59 -63.10
CA LYS A 6 -18.53 -26.27 -62.75
C LYS A 6 -18.67 -26.90 -61.36
N SER A 7 -18.50 -28.22 -61.29
CA SER A 7 -18.44 -28.98 -60.04
C SER A 7 -17.16 -28.63 -59.28
N PRO A 8 -17.19 -28.42 -57.94
CA PRO A 8 -15.98 -28.23 -57.17
C PRO A 8 -15.26 -29.58 -57.04
N THR A 9 -14.05 -29.65 -57.59
CA THR A 9 -13.12 -30.78 -57.45
C THR A 9 -12.81 -31.00 -55.96
N ARG A 10 -13.26 -32.12 -55.40
CA ARG A 10 -12.78 -32.62 -54.11
C ARG A 10 -11.33 -33.05 -54.28
N GLY A 11 -10.40 -32.20 -53.88
CA GLY A 11 -8.99 -32.55 -53.75
C GLY A 11 -8.82 -33.71 -52.75
N THR A 12 -7.94 -34.64 -53.09
CA THR A 12 -7.51 -35.76 -52.23
C THR A 12 -7.00 -35.23 -50.89
N PRO A 13 -7.43 -35.79 -49.75
CA PRO A 13 -6.96 -35.33 -48.44
C PRO A 13 -5.48 -35.69 -48.28
N SER A 14 -4.64 -34.69 -48.01
CA SER A 14 -3.25 -34.91 -47.67
C SER A 14 -3.14 -35.52 -46.26
N VAL A 15 -2.35 -36.59 -46.17
CA VAL A 15 -2.12 -37.41 -44.96
C VAL A 15 -1.37 -36.65 -43.84
N TYR A 16 -0.99 -35.40 -44.07
CA TYR A 16 -0.21 -34.56 -43.14
C TYR A 16 -1.01 -33.48 -42.41
N SER A 17 -2.33 -33.63 -42.30
CA SER A 17 -3.19 -32.74 -41.51
C SER A 17 -3.57 -33.31 -40.13
N HIS A 18 -2.67 -34.09 -39.50
CA HIS A 18 -2.71 -34.28 -38.05
C HIS A 18 -2.12 -33.05 -37.35
N THR A 19 -2.76 -31.89 -37.58
CA THR A 19 -2.60 -30.76 -36.68
C THR A 19 -3.13 -31.17 -35.31
N THR A 20 -2.32 -30.92 -34.30
CA THR A 20 -2.59 -31.13 -32.88
C THR A 20 -3.84 -30.34 -32.45
N SER A 21 -5.03 -30.87 -32.74
CA SER A 21 -6.32 -30.33 -32.31
C SER A 21 -6.65 -30.67 -30.84
N ARG A 22 -5.76 -31.38 -30.14
CA ARG A 22 -5.98 -31.84 -28.75
C ARG A 22 -5.43 -30.91 -27.66
N SER A 23 -4.65 -29.87 -27.98
CA SER A 23 -4.09 -28.95 -26.97
C SER A 23 -5.01 -27.79 -26.59
N ASN A 24 -6.01 -27.42 -27.43
CA ASN A 24 -6.93 -26.32 -27.12
C ASN A 24 -8.06 -26.71 -26.14
N ALA A 25 -8.39 -28.00 -26.02
CA ALA A 25 -9.45 -28.47 -25.13
C ALA A 25 -9.07 -28.38 -23.64
N ASN A 26 -7.77 -28.47 -23.31
CA ASN A 26 -7.29 -28.37 -21.92
C ASN A 26 -6.91 -26.94 -21.51
N LEU A 27 -6.67 -26.03 -22.45
CA LEU A 27 -6.38 -24.63 -22.15
C LEU A 27 -7.64 -23.90 -21.63
N HIS A 28 -8.82 -24.22 -22.18
CA HIS A 28 -10.11 -23.70 -21.69
C HIS A 28 -10.46 -24.20 -20.28
N ARG A 29 -10.00 -25.40 -19.89
CA ARG A 29 -10.23 -25.98 -18.55
C ARG A 29 -9.25 -25.47 -17.48
N SER A 30 -8.11 -24.93 -17.90
CA SER A 30 -7.10 -24.30 -17.03
C SER A 30 -7.32 -22.79 -16.82
N SER A 31 -8.30 -22.18 -17.48
CA SER A 31 -8.76 -20.83 -17.14
C SER A 31 -9.59 -20.89 -15.86
N ARG A 32 -8.93 -21.15 -14.72
CA ARG A 32 -9.56 -20.89 -13.43
C ARG A 32 -9.84 -19.40 -13.38
N SER A 33 -11.12 -19.07 -13.51
CA SER A 33 -11.67 -17.74 -13.32
C SER A 33 -11.04 -17.08 -12.08
N LEU A 34 -10.30 -15.99 -12.28
CA LEU A 34 -9.71 -15.17 -11.21
C LEU A 34 -10.78 -14.65 -10.23
N LYS A 35 -12.05 -14.69 -10.64
CA LYS A 35 -13.24 -14.43 -9.81
C LYS A 35 -13.36 -15.37 -8.59
N SER A 36 -12.60 -16.46 -8.55
CA SER A 36 -12.59 -17.44 -7.46
C SER A 36 -11.35 -17.39 -6.55
N LEU A 37 -10.41 -16.47 -6.76
CA LEU A 37 -9.35 -16.26 -5.77
C LEU A 37 -9.99 -15.57 -4.56
N LYS A 38 -10.21 -16.33 -3.48
CA LYS A 38 -10.62 -15.77 -2.18
C LYS A 38 -9.56 -14.77 -1.75
N ILE A 39 -9.85 -13.48 -1.94
CA ILE A 39 -8.99 -12.39 -1.48
C ILE A 39 -9.01 -12.46 0.06
N PRO A 40 -7.84 -12.63 0.71
CA PRO A 40 -7.74 -12.61 2.16
C PRO A 40 -8.36 -11.33 2.74
N TRP A 41 -8.94 -11.41 3.93
CA TRP A 41 -9.71 -10.30 4.53
C TRP A 41 -8.89 -9.00 4.70
N TYR A 42 -7.57 -9.11 4.84
CA TYR A 42 -6.64 -7.97 4.96
C TYR A 42 -6.26 -7.33 3.61
N GLN A 43 -6.69 -7.90 2.48
CA GLN A 43 -6.41 -7.37 1.13
C GLN A 43 -7.63 -6.73 0.48
N LYS A 44 -8.75 -6.59 1.20
CA LYS A 44 -9.93 -5.91 0.68
C LYS A 44 -9.85 -4.41 1.00
N PRO A 45 -10.12 -3.51 0.04
CA PRO A 45 -10.24 -2.09 0.35
C PRO A 45 -11.38 -1.90 1.36
N LEU A 46 -11.07 -1.25 2.49
CA LEU A 46 -11.99 -1.09 3.62
C LEU A 46 -13.02 0.02 3.36
N VAL A 47 -12.72 0.97 2.47
CA VAL A 47 -13.60 2.08 2.09
C VAL A 47 -13.45 2.30 0.59
N GLN A 48 -14.44 1.87 -0.20
CA GLN A 48 -14.49 2.10 -1.66
C GLN A 48 -15.16 3.43 -2.02
N ASP A 49 -16.06 3.91 -1.17
CA ASP A 49 -16.69 5.23 -1.30
C ASP A 49 -16.58 5.93 0.06
N ALA A 50 -15.65 6.88 0.20
CA ALA A 50 -15.62 7.73 1.38
C ALA A 50 -16.81 8.70 1.31
N ILE A 51 -17.56 8.79 2.42
CA ILE A 51 -18.90 9.38 2.54
C ILE A 51 -19.02 10.84 2.02
N PHE A 52 -17.91 11.56 1.78
CA PHE A 52 -17.90 12.95 1.32
C PHE A 52 -16.85 13.32 0.24
N LEU A 53 -15.81 12.51 -0.01
CA LEU A 53 -14.66 12.91 -0.84
C LEU A 53 -14.07 11.70 -1.57
N ASP A 54 -13.62 11.90 -2.81
CA ASP A 54 -12.86 10.92 -3.59
C ASP A 54 -11.64 10.41 -2.79
N VAL A 55 -11.39 9.10 -2.81
CA VAL A 55 -10.41 8.39 -1.95
C VAL A 55 -9.01 9.00 -2.11
N GLN A 56 -8.66 9.45 -3.31
CA GLN A 56 -7.37 10.08 -3.61
C GLN A 56 -7.25 11.50 -3.02
N ARG A 57 -8.35 12.28 -2.98
CA ARG A 57 -8.35 13.59 -2.32
C ARG A 57 -8.34 13.45 -0.80
N ALA A 58 -9.11 12.49 -0.29
CA ALA A 58 -9.20 12.21 1.14
C ALA A 58 -7.85 11.74 1.72
N SER A 59 -7.12 10.89 1.00
CA SER A 59 -5.77 10.44 1.38
C SER A 59 -4.72 11.55 1.31
N LEU A 60 -4.84 12.50 0.37
CA LEU A 60 -3.98 13.70 0.35
C LEU A 60 -4.22 14.58 1.58
N ILE A 61 -5.48 14.78 1.96
CA ILE A 61 -5.84 15.49 3.20
C ILE A 61 -5.28 14.76 4.42
N ALA A 62 -5.37 13.42 4.48
CA ALA A 62 -4.78 12.63 5.55
C ALA A 62 -3.25 12.78 5.61
N ALA A 63 -2.57 12.85 4.45
CA ALA A 63 -1.14 13.09 4.39
C ALA A 63 -0.75 14.48 4.93
N ILE A 64 -1.47 15.54 4.55
CA ILE A 64 -1.27 16.89 5.08
C ILE A 64 -1.56 16.93 6.59
N PHE A 65 -2.66 16.30 7.03
CA PHE A 65 -3.00 16.17 8.44
C PHE A 65 -1.86 15.52 9.23
N SER A 66 -1.32 14.40 8.75
CA SER A 66 -0.21 13.71 9.43
C SER A 66 1.06 14.58 9.51
N LEU A 67 1.32 15.41 8.50
CA LEU A 67 2.42 16.38 8.50
C LEU A 67 2.21 17.44 9.58
N LEU A 68 1.03 18.08 9.62
CA LEU A 68 0.70 19.07 10.64
C LEU A 68 0.70 18.47 12.05
N LEU A 69 0.14 17.26 12.19
CA LEU A 69 0.13 16.52 13.46
C LEU A 69 1.54 16.23 13.96
N SER A 70 2.47 15.90 13.07
CA SER A 70 3.88 15.67 13.47
C SER A 70 4.55 16.94 14.01
N ILE A 71 4.34 18.09 13.36
CA ILE A 71 4.86 19.39 13.84
C ILE A 71 4.25 19.73 15.21
N PHE A 72 2.92 19.62 15.33
CA PHE A 72 2.22 19.83 16.59
C PHE A 72 2.75 18.91 17.71
N THR A 73 3.01 17.65 17.38
CA THR A 73 3.55 16.65 18.30
C THR A 73 4.96 17.02 18.77
N ILE A 74 5.83 17.51 17.88
CA ILE A 74 7.18 17.95 18.25
C ILE A 74 7.10 19.12 19.22
N ILE A 75 6.30 20.14 18.89
CA ILE A 75 6.16 21.35 19.73
C ILE A 75 5.61 20.99 21.12
N THR A 76 4.52 20.21 21.16
CA THR A 76 3.91 19.81 22.44
C THR A 76 4.80 18.89 23.25
N ALA A 77 5.50 17.93 22.63
CA ALA A 77 6.42 17.05 23.36
C ALA A 77 7.66 17.80 23.88
N CYS A 78 8.16 18.80 23.17
CA CYS A 78 9.22 19.68 23.69
C CYS A 78 8.74 20.49 24.89
N PHE A 79 7.50 21.01 24.82
CA PHE A 79 6.88 21.71 25.95
C PHE A 79 6.69 20.79 27.16
N ASP A 80 6.21 19.55 26.95
CA ASP A 80 6.04 18.55 28.01
C ASP A 80 7.38 18.24 28.68
N LEU A 81 8.45 18.07 27.89
CA LEU A 81 9.80 17.82 28.40
C LEU A 81 10.30 18.99 29.26
N TYR A 82 10.06 20.24 28.83
CA TYR A 82 10.35 21.43 29.62
C TYR A 82 9.57 21.43 30.94
N CYS A 83 8.27 21.15 30.92
CA CYS A 83 7.45 21.04 32.13
C CYS A 83 7.97 19.97 33.09
N TYR A 84 8.37 18.80 32.58
CA TYR A 84 8.92 17.71 33.40
C TYR A 84 10.30 18.03 33.98
N ALA A 85 11.12 18.80 33.26
CA ALA A 85 12.41 19.29 33.77
C ALA A 85 12.21 20.31 34.90
N MET A 86 11.26 21.23 34.74
CA MET A 86 10.92 22.24 35.76
C MET A 86 10.24 21.63 37.01
N ALA A 87 9.60 20.47 36.86
CA ALA A 87 9.02 19.68 37.95
C ALA A 87 10.06 18.80 38.69
N ALA A 88 11.37 19.02 38.49
CA ALA A 88 12.41 18.32 39.22
C ALA A 88 12.47 18.75 40.71
N PRO A 89 12.69 17.81 41.65
CA PRO A 89 12.81 18.13 43.07
C PRO A 89 14.01 19.06 43.28
N GLY A 90 13.77 20.22 43.91
CA GLY A 90 14.77 21.28 44.11
C GLY A 90 14.60 22.51 43.20
N SER A 91 13.61 22.55 42.30
CA SER A 91 13.27 23.71 41.48
C SER A 91 12.34 24.68 42.22
N THR A 92 12.62 25.99 42.18
CA THR A 92 11.75 27.02 42.75
C THR A 92 10.57 27.29 41.82
N HIS A 93 9.36 26.92 42.25
CA HIS A 93 8.15 27.02 41.43
C HIS A 93 7.58 28.44 41.40
N TYR A 94 7.50 29.06 40.23
CA TYR A 94 6.58 30.18 39.99
C TYR A 94 5.27 29.62 39.46
N GLY A 95 4.24 29.57 40.32
CA GLY A 95 2.91 29.08 39.97
C GLY A 95 2.12 30.15 39.22
N TYR A 96 1.95 29.98 37.91
CA TYR A 96 0.87 30.66 37.19
C TYR A 96 -0.35 29.73 37.14
N TYR A 97 -1.53 30.25 37.47
CA TYR A 97 -2.80 29.49 37.51
C TYR A 97 -3.19 28.84 36.16
N VAL A 98 -2.57 29.25 35.05
CA VAL A 98 -2.83 28.71 33.70
C VAL A 98 -1.88 27.56 33.35
N ILE A 99 -0.63 27.59 33.84
CA ILE A 99 0.43 26.59 33.63
C ILE A 99 1.18 26.49 34.97
N SER A 100 0.66 25.74 35.93
CA SER A 100 1.33 25.55 37.22
C SER A 100 2.35 24.42 37.09
N PHE A 101 3.58 24.60 37.57
CA PHE A 101 4.58 23.51 37.50
C PHE A 101 4.39 22.43 38.59
N GLN A 102 3.33 22.56 39.40
CA GLN A 102 2.81 21.49 40.27
C GLN A 102 2.02 20.41 39.48
N PHE A 103 1.93 20.54 38.15
CA PHE A 103 1.05 19.81 37.22
C PHE A 103 1.28 18.30 37.06
N VAL A 104 2.35 17.73 37.59
CA VAL A 104 2.59 16.29 37.49
C VAL A 104 2.40 15.69 38.86
N TYR A 105 2.09 14.40 38.95
CA TYR A 105 2.30 13.62 40.16
C TYR A 105 3.81 13.70 40.56
N VAL A 106 4.22 14.83 41.17
CA VAL A 106 5.59 15.15 41.62
C VAL A 106 6.02 14.20 42.74
N GLY A 107 5.12 13.35 43.25
CA GLY A 107 5.41 12.40 44.32
C GLY A 107 6.35 11.26 43.93
N SER A 108 6.41 10.82 42.66
CA SER A 108 7.19 9.63 42.27
C SER A 108 8.12 9.84 41.08
N ARG A 109 9.44 9.60 41.33
CA ARG A 109 10.51 9.65 40.32
C ARG A 109 10.26 8.74 39.12
N HIS A 110 9.61 7.59 39.34
CA HIS A 110 9.37 6.58 38.30
C HIS A 110 8.33 7.07 37.28
N VAL A 111 7.27 7.71 37.77
CA VAL A 111 6.20 8.25 36.93
C VAL A 111 6.72 9.37 36.05
N ARG A 112 7.48 10.32 36.61
CA ARG A 112 8.11 11.41 35.85
C ARG A 112 9.08 10.88 34.79
N ASN A 113 9.97 9.95 35.14
CA ASN A 113 10.91 9.39 34.16
C ASN A 113 10.19 8.68 33.01
N THR A 114 9.05 8.04 33.29
CA THR A 114 8.21 7.41 32.27
C THR A 114 7.55 8.46 31.35
N LEU A 115 7.05 9.57 31.91
CA LEU A 115 6.51 10.70 31.13
C LEU A 115 7.58 11.35 30.24
N VAL A 116 8.79 11.55 30.77
CA VAL A 116 9.94 12.05 29.98
C VAL A 116 10.30 11.09 28.85
N MET A 117 10.27 9.77 29.09
CA MET A 117 10.47 8.76 28.07
C MET A 117 9.39 8.85 26.98
N PHE A 118 8.11 8.95 27.35
CA PHE A 118 7.02 9.12 26.40
C PHE A 118 7.14 10.39 25.54
N ALA A 119 7.56 11.51 26.14
CA ALA A 119 7.82 12.75 25.42
C ALA A 119 9.01 12.60 24.44
N GLY A 120 10.12 12.01 24.88
CA GLY A 120 11.30 11.78 24.03
C GLY A 120 11.01 10.88 22.82
N PHE A 121 10.34 9.74 23.04
CA PHE A 121 9.94 8.87 21.93
C PHE A 121 8.88 9.50 21.02
N SER A 122 8.00 10.36 21.55
CA SER A 122 7.05 11.13 20.73
C SER A 122 7.76 12.07 19.76
N ILE A 123 8.87 12.70 20.17
CA ILE A 123 9.70 13.55 19.28
C ILE A 123 10.34 12.68 18.18
N LEU A 124 10.95 11.55 18.54
CA LEU A 124 11.61 10.68 17.55
C LEU A 124 10.63 10.10 16.53
N LEU A 125 9.49 9.59 16.98
CA LEU A 125 8.48 9.02 16.09
C LEU A 125 7.80 10.11 15.24
N SER A 126 7.56 11.30 15.79
CA SER A 126 6.99 12.41 15.01
C SER A 126 7.95 12.91 13.93
N MET A 127 9.27 12.91 14.17
CA MET A 127 10.27 13.18 13.13
C MET A 127 10.22 12.13 12.01
N ALA A 128 10.07 10.85 12.34
CA ALA A 128 9.90 9.79 11.35
C ALA A 128 8.60 9.96 10.54
N VAL A 129 7.48 10.27 11.23
CA VAL A 129 6.21 10.58 10.58
C VAL A 129 6.36 11.78 9.66
N PHE A 130 6.99 12.87 10.08
CA PHE A 130 7.21 14.06 9.26
C PHE A 130 7.88 13.73 7.93
N VAL A 131 8.99 12.98 7.96
CA VAL A 131 9.71 12.57 6.74
C VAL A 131 8.83 11.68 5.87
N THR A 132 8.22 10.66 6.46
CA THR A 132 7.36 9.74 5.70
C THR A 132 6.10 10.42 5.14
N SER A 133 5.57 11.47 5.78
CA SER A 133 4.42 12.25 5.29
C SER A 133 4.79 13.06 4.06
N ILE A 134 6.00 13.63 4.00
CA ILE A 134 6.51 14.28 2.78
C ILE A 134 6.67 13.26 1.65
N MET A 135 7.22 12.07 1.96
CA MET A 135 7.31 10.98 0.99
C MET A 135 5.93 10.56 0.48
N LEU A 136 4.93 10.47 1.36
CA LEU A 136 3.57 10.12 1.02
C LEU A 136 2.95 11.16 0.08
N ILE A 137 3.04 12.45 0.37
CA ILE A 137 2.51 13.52 -0.51
C ILE A 137 3.10 13.43 -1.92
N ASN A 138 4.40 13.17 -2.02
CA ASN A 138 5.07 12.99 -3.30
C ASN A 138 4.66 11.69 -4.01
N ALA A 139 4.41 10.62 -3.25
CA ALA A 139 3.94 9.34 -3.77
C ALA A 139 2.52 9.46 -4.34
N LEU A 140 1.59 10.13 -3.64
CA LEU A 140 0.23 10.35 -4.14
C LEU A 140 0.18 11.20 -5.41
N ARG A 141 1.06 12.19 -5.55
CA ARG A 141 1.11 13.03 -6.77
C ARG A 141 1.59 12.28 -8.01
N LYS A 142 2.34 11.20 -7.83
CA LYS A 142 2.95 10.42 -8.92
C LYS A 142 2.43 8.98 -8.96
N GLU A 143 1.42 8.66 -8.16
CA GLU A 143 0.77 7.35 -8.04
C GLU A 143 1.74 6.17 -7.80
N TYR A 144 2.85 6.43 -7.08
CA TYR A 144 3.84 5.39 -6.78
C TYR A 144 3.46 4.57 -5.55
N GLU A 145 2.81 3.43 -5.76
CA GLU A 145 2.36 2.48 -4.73
C GLU A 145 3.46 2.13 -3.71
N LYS A 146 4.64 1.71 -4.18
CA LYS A 146 5.74 1.24 -3.31
C LYS A 146 6.26 2.31 -2.34
N ARG A 147 6.12 3.59 -2.68
CA ARG A 147 6.58 4.70 -1.83
C ARG A 147 5.59 5.07 -0.73
N MET A 148 4.38 4.49 -0.73
CA MET A 148 3.38 4.69 0.32
C MET A 148 3.61 3.79 1.54
N GLN A 149 4.25 2.63 1.36
CA GLN A 149 4.48 1.64 2.42
C GLN A 149 5.19 2.19 3.67
N PRO A 150 6.28 2.99 3.55
CA PRO A 150 6.98 3.49 4.74
C PRO A 150 6.06 4.27 5.66
N TRP A 151 5.18 5.11 5.10
CA TRP A 151 4.23 5.91 5.87
C TRP A 151 3.20 5.04 6.59
N ILE A 152 2.69 3.99 5.94
CA ILE A 152 1.66 3.11 6.54
C ILE A 152 2.20 2.46 7.82
N TYR A 153 3.43 1.95 7.79
CA TYR A 153 4.04 1.31 8.97
C TYR A 153 4.43 2.32 10.05
N THR A 154 5.08 3.43 9.68
CA THR A 154 5.50 4.44 10.66
C THR A 154 4.31 5.12 11.32
N PHE A 155 3.27 5.46 10.55
CA PHE A 155 2.08 6.13 11.07
C PHE A 155 1.24 5.20 11.95
N ALA A 156 1.15 3.90 11.63
CA ALA A 156 0.52 2.91 12.50
C ALA A 156 1.25 2.81 13.86
N ALA A 157 2.57 2.61 13.83
CA ALA A 157 3.39 2.50 15.03
C ALA A 157 3.30 3.77 15.89
N PHE A 158 3.36 4.94 15.25
CA PHE A 158 3.17 6.23 15.91
C PHE A 158 1.80 6.35 16.56
N THR A 159 0.73 5.97 15.87
CA THR A 159 -0.65 6.08 16.38
C THR A 159 -0.86 5.17 17.59
N ILE A 160 -0.35 3.92 17.55
CA ILE A 160 -0.42 2.98 18.68
C ILE A 160 0.37 3.51 19.87
N PHE A 161 1.62 3.96 19.64
CA PHE A 161 2.44 4.55 20.70
C PHE A 161 1.76 5.78 21.31
N ARG A 162 1.17 6.64 20.49
CA ARG A 162 0.44 7.82 20.96
C ARG A 162 -0.81 7.48 21.75
N PHE A 163 -1.54 6.43 21.37
CA PHE A 163 -2.67 5.94 22.14
C PHE A 163 -2.23 5.49 23.55
N LEU A 164 -1.13 4.75 23.65
CA LEU A 164 -0.56 4.33 24.94
C LEU A 164 -0.08 5.51 25.79
N ALA A 165 0.64 6.46 25.17
CA ALA A 165 1.11 7.67 25.85
C ALA A 165 -0.06 8.54 26.34
N PHE A 166 -1.11 8.67 25.53
CA PHE A 166 -2.34 9.38 25.91
C PHE A 166 -3.04 8.72 27.11
N LEU A 167 -3.17 7.39 27.10
CA LEU A 167 -3.78 6.64 28.21
C LEU A 167 -2.99 6.84 29.50
N PHE A 168 -1.67 6.75 29.45
CA PHE A 168 -0.83 6.99 30.63
C PHE A 168 -0.93 8.44 31.11
N PHE A 169 -0.91 9.41 30.20
CA PHE A 169 -1.04 10.84 30.51
C PHE A 169 -2.38 11.16 31.17
N SER A 170 -3.50 10.56 30.71
CA SER A 170 -4.83 10.83 31.26
C SER A 170 -5.04 10.26 32.65
N ILE A 171 -4.35 9.16 33.00
CA ILE A 171 -4.40 8.57 34.34
C ILE A 171 -3.51 9.34 35.33
N VAL A 172 -2.32 9.74 34.89
CA VAL A 172 -1.29 10.29 35.77
C VAL A 172 -1.47 11.78 36.05
N ASN A 173 -2.01 12.53 35.10
CA ASN A 173 -2.15 13.97 35.26
C ASN A 173 -3.50 14.34 35.86
N ASP A 174 -3.48 15.35 36.72
CA ASP A 174 -4.68 15.86 37.34
C ASP A 174 -5.53 16.63 36.32
N MET A 175 -6.79 16.23 36.19
CA MET A 175 -7.76 16.86 35.30
C MET A 175 -8.41 18.11 35.92
N ILE A 176 -7.95 18.59 37.09
CA ILE A 176 -8.37 19.87 37.66
C ILE A 176 -7.90 21.07 36.80
N PHE A 177 -6.78 20.93 36.09
CA PHE A 177 -6.17 22.02 35.32
C PHE A 177 -6.69 22.07 33.88
N ALA A 178 -7.14 23.26 33.45
CA ALA A 178 -7.73 23.47 32.13
C ALA A 178 -6.84 23.03 30.96
N TYR A 179 -5.52 23.21 31.06
CA TYR A 179 -4.56 22.77 30.05
C TYR A 179 -4.61 21.25 29.83
N ASN A 180 -4.59 20.45 30.89
CA ASN A 180 -4.62 18.99 30.80
C ASN A 180 -5.95 18.51 30.20
N ILE A 181 -7.07 19.14 30.58
CA ILE A 181 -8.39 18.84 30.00
C ILE A 181 -8.38 19.11 28.49
N ILE A 182 -7.96 20.32 28.08
CA ILE A 182 -7.95 20.73 26.67
C ILE A 182 -7.03 19.83 25.84
N MET A 183 -5.83 19.53 26.34
CA MET A 183 -4.90 18.64 25.66
C MET A 183 -5.45 17.21 25.53
N CYS A 184 -6.07 16.66 26.58
CA CYS A 184 -6.71 15.36 26.50
C CYS A 184 -7.83 15.33 25.46
N LEU A 185 -8.70 16.35 25.42
CA LEU A 185 -9.79 16.44 24.44
C LEU A 185 -9.26 16.54 23.00
N LEU A 186 -8.24 17.37 22.76
CA LEU A 186 -7.59 17.48 21.46
C LEU A 186 -6.96 16.15 21.03
N TRP A 187 -6.28 15.45 21.94
CA TRP A 187 -5.67 14.16 21.64
C TRP A 187 -6.67 13.06 21.31
N ILE A 188 -7.86 13.07 21.91
CA ILE A 188 -8.96 12.17 21.51
C ILE A 188 -9.33 12.41 20.04
N ILE A 189 -9.54 13.68 19.65
CA ILE A 189 -9.90 14.04 18.27
C ILE A 189 -8.77 13.62 17.31
N PHE A 190 -7.52 13.91 17.64
CA PHE A 190 -6.37 13.54 16.81
C PHE A 190 -6.20 12.04 16.67
N LEU A 191 -6.47 11.24 17.70
CA LEU A 191 -6.41 9.78 17.62
C LEU A 191 -7.49 9.21 16.69
N VAL A 192 -8.72 9.72 16.77
CA VAL A 192 -9.82 9.32 15.87
C VAL A 192 -9.49 9.67 14.42
N LEU A 193 -9.04 10.91 14.18
CA LEU A 193 -8.61 11.35 12.84
C LEU A 193 -7.40 10.56 12.32
N SER A 194 -6.47 10.18 13.19
CA SER A 194 -5.30 9.37 12.82
C SER A 194 -5.71 7.96 12.43
N ALA A 195 -6.59 7.31 13.20
CA ALA A 195 -7.13 6.00 12.86
C ALA A 195 -7.89 6.04 11.53
N TYR A 196 -8.76 7.03 11.33
CA TYR A 196 -9.49 7.22 10.09
C TYR A 196 -8.56 7.49 8.89
N GLY A 197 -7.61 8.42 9.05
CA GLY A 197 -6.63 8.74 8.02
C GLY A 197 -5.74 7.56 7.63
N TRP A 198 -5.36 6.72 8.59
CA TRP A 198 -4.63 5.48 8.33
C TRP A 198 -5.44 4.51 7.49
N VAL A 199 -6.72 4.29 7.84
CA VAL A 199 -7.62 3.40 7.07
C VAL A 199 -7.80 3.90 5.63
N LEU A 200 -7.95 5.22 5.42
CA LEU A 200 -8.09 5.79 4.08
C LEU A 200 -6.86 5.55 3.20
N VAL A 201 -5.66 5.85 3.71
CA VAL A 201 -4.42 5.66 2.94
C VAL A 201 -4.15 4.18 2.72
N TYR A 202 -4.48 3.33 3.69
CA TYR A 202 -4.37 1.88 3.54
C TYR A 202 -5.32 1.31 2.48
N SER A 203 -6.57 1.79 2.45
CA SER A 203 -7.55 1.42 1.42
C SER A 203 -7.05 1.79 0.03
N LEU A 204 -6.56 3.04 -0.13
CA LEU A 204 -5.97 3.51 -1.39
C LEU A 204 -4.77 2.66 -1.80
N TYR A 205 -3.88 2.34 -0.86
CA TYR A 205 -2.71 1.50 -1.13
C TYR A 205 -3.10 0.13 -1.68
N ILE A 206 -4.14 -0.51 -1.13
CA ILE A 206 -4.67 -1.78 -1.64
C ILE A 206 -5.18 -1.61 -3.07
N GLU A 207 -5.98 -0.58 -3.34
CA GLU A 207 -6.55 -0.33 -4.67
C GLU A 207 -5.47 -0.15 -5.74
N LEU A 208 -4.44 0.66 -5.47
CA LEU A 208 -3.30 0.80 -6.37
C LEU A 208 -2.55 -0.53 -6.55
N SER A 209 -2.37 -1.31 -5.49
CA SER A 209 -1.68 -2.61 -5.58
C SER A 209 -2.43 -3.63 -6.42
N GLU A 210 -3.75 -3.62 -6.38
CA GLU A 210 -4.58 -4.48 -7.22
C GLU A 210 -4.51 -4.04 -8.69
N LEU A 211 -4.55 -2.74 -8.96
CA LEU A 211 -4.39 -2.20 -10.30
C LEU A 211 -3.03 -2.56 -10.92
N THR A 212 -1.94 -2.35 -10.20
CA THR A 212 -0.59 -2.70 -10.68
C THR A 212 -0.45 -4.19 -10.93
N ARG A 213 -1.02 -5.06 -10.08
CA ARG A 213 -1.02 -6.51 -10.32
C ARG A 213 -1.83 -6.91 -11.54
N LEU A 214 -2.96 -6.25 -11.79
CA LEU A 214 -3.78 -6.50 -12.98
C LEU A 214 -3.06 -6.06 -14.26
N GLU A 215 -2.37 -4.92 -14.21
CA GLU A 215 -1.52 -4.43 -15.29
C GLU A 215 -0.38 -5.40 -15.59
N ASP A 216 0.39 -5.82 -14.58
CA ASP A 216 1.47 -6.81 -14.73
C ASP A 216 0.95 -8.14 -15.32
N LEU A 217 -0.21 -8.60 -14.85
CA LEU A 217 -0.83 -9.82 -15.36
C LEU A 217 -1.27 -9.66 -16.83
N ALA A 218 -1.82 -8.51 -17.19
CA ALA A 218 -2.18 -8.20 -18.57
C ALA A 218 -0.94 -8.12 -19.48
N HIS A 219 0.14 -7.49 -19.03
CA HIS A 219 1.42 -7.47 -19.74
C HIS A 219 2.01 -8.87 -19.93
N LEU A 220 1.99 -9.71 -18.89
CA LEU A 220 2.42 -11.10 -18.98
C LEU A 220 1.57 -11.91 -19.95
N ARG A 221 0.25 -11.71 -19.95
CA ARG A 221 -0.67 -12.38 -20.87
C ARG A 221 -0.48 -11.92 -22.31
N MET A 222 -0.31 -10.62 -22.53
CA MET A 222 -0.04 -10.06 -23.86
C MET A 222 1.31 -10.51 -24.39
N GLY A 223 2.36 -10.51 -23.55
CA GLY A 223 3.67 -11.07 -23.89
C GLY A 223 3.63 -12.57 -24.17
N THR A 224 2.84 -13.32 -23.40
CA THR A 224 2.62 -14.77 -23.65
C THR A 224 1.86 -14.99 -24.95
N MET A 225 0.80 -14.22 -25.23
CA MET A 225 0.04 -14.32 -26.50
C MET A 225 0.88 -13.89 -27.69
N GLN A 226 1.74 -12.88 -27.55
CA GLN A 226 2.73 -12.53 -28.57
C GLN A 226 3.71 -13.67 -28.79
N SER A 227 4.30 -14.25 -27.73
CA SER A 227 5.22 -15.39 -27.87
C SER A 227 4.57 -16.62 -28.48
N LEU A 228 3.31 -16.91 -28.14
CA LEU A 228 2.53 -17.99 -28.73
C LEU A 228 2.22 -17.69 -30.20
N ASN A 229 1.86 -16.45 -30.54
CA ASN A 229 1.66 -16.04 -31.93
C ASN A 229 2.96 -16.15 -32.75
N THR A 230 4.12 -15.80 -32.18
CA THR A 230 5.43 -16.02 -32.83
C THR A 230 5.77 -17.51 -32.97
N SER A 231 5.25 -18.35 -32.07
CA SER A 231 5.43 -19.82 -32.11
C SER A 231 4.49 -20.52 -33.11
N THR A 232 3.31 -19.94 -33.37
CA THR A 232 2.32 -20.44 -34.34
C THR A 232 2.37 -19.73 -35.69
N ALA A 233 3.07 -18.60 -35.79
CA ALA A 233 3.46 -18.03 -37.06
C ALA A 233 4.46 -19.00 -37.71
N PRO A 234 4.17 -19.53 -38.91
CA PRO A 234 5.14 -20.38 -39.60
C PRO A 234 6.41 -19.56 -39.77
N SER A 235 7.52 -20.05 -39.23
CA SER A 235 8.83 -19.45 -39.40
C SER A 235 9.03 -19.12 -40.88
N LEU A 236 9.15 -17.84 -41.22
CA LEU A 236 9.40 -17.36 -42.59
C LEU A 236 10.77 -17.84 -43.13
N ALA A 237 11.58 -18.50 -42.30
CA ALA A 237 12.69 -19.33 -42.72
C ALA A 237 12.18 -20.76 -42.95
N GLY A 238 11.83 -21.06 -44.20
CA GLY A 238 11.38 -22.38 -44.64
C GLY A 238 12.37 -23.47 -44.26
N SER A 239 11.93 -24.37 -43.38
CA SER A 239 12.60 -25.64 -43.14
C SER A 239 12.47 -26.49 -44.40
N ARG A 240 13.54 -26.53 -45.20
CA ARG A 240 13.68 -27.52 -46.28
C ARG A 240 13.51 -28.92 -45.69
N PRO A 241 12.58 -29.75 -46.21
CA PRO A 241 12.55 -31.16 -45.87
C PRO A 241 13.82 -31.81 -46.46
N THR A 242 14.73 -32.29 -45.61
CA THR A 242 15.75 -33.23 -46.06
C THR A 242 15.10 -34.61 -46.17
N THR A 243 14.56 -34.93 -47.34
CA THR A 243 14.16 -36.30 -47.67
C THR A 243 15.42 -37.16 -47.82
N PRO A 244 15.58 -38.27 -47.08
CA PRO A 244 16.62 -39.24 -47.36
C PRO A 244 16.05 -40.19 -48.40
N HIS A 245 16.40 -40.01 -49.68
CA HIS A 245 16.51 -41.06 -50.71
C HIS A 245 16.66 -40.40 -52.08
N SER A 246 17.90 -40.13 -52.46
CA SER A 246 18.29 -39.91 -53.85
C SER A 246 19.54 -40.76 -54.15
N THR A 247 19.34 -42.05 -54.36
CA THR A 247 20.33 -42.89 -55.05
C THR A 247 20.14 -42.70 -56.55
N VAL A 248 20.84 -41.73 -57.14
CA VAL A 248 21.06 -41.70 -58.59
C VAL A 248 22.46 -42.25 -58.83
N SER A 249 22.48 -43.47 -59.36
CA SER A 249 23.65 -44.15 -59.89
C SER A 249 24.10 -43.45 -61.18
N THR A 250 25.34 -42.97 -61.21
CA THR A 250 26.08 -42.79 -62.46
C THR A 250 27.41 -43.52 -62.30
N MET A 251 27.49 -44.71 -62.92
CA MET A 251 28.77 -45.38 -63.17
C MET A 251 29.61 -44.57 -64.17
N PRO A 252 30.94 -44.70 -64.16
CA PRO A 252 31.81 -44.12 -65.17
C PRO A 252 31.94 -45.06 -66.37
N VAL A 253 31.75 -44.52 -67.59
CA VAL A 253 32.64 -44.49 -68.77
C VAL A 253 31.91 -43.67 -69.84
#